data_AF-A0A0D9WZJ4-F1
#
_entry.id   AF-A0A0D9WZJ4-F1
#
_cell.length_a   1.000
_cell.length_b   1.000
_cell.length_c   1.000
_cell.angle_alpha   90.00
_cell.angle_beta   90.00
_cell.angle_gamma   90.00
#
_symmetry.space_group_name_H-M   'P 1'
#
loop_
_entity.id
_entity.type
_entity.pdbx_description
1 polymer ?
#
loop_
_entity_poly.entity_id
_entity_poly.type
_entity_poly.pdbx_seq_one_letter_code
_entity_poly.pdbx_strand_id
1 'polypeptide(L)'
;MSVFGSPTVLLTGPAANHFVFSNQDLIFTQSKAVNALVGRSLLTVSGEELKQVRSAIQGYLRPEIMSKYIWKMDEEVRKHIDLNWAGHKTVTVAPLAKRLTFNIICSVLFGQEAGPISEPDILGKITEGE
;
A
#
# COMPACT_ATOMS: atom_id res chain seq x y z
N MET A 1 -17.36 -19.79 15.99
CA MET A 1 -17.53 -19.45 14.56
C MET A 1 -16.37 -20.06 13.79
N SER A 2 -16.57 -20.47 12.54
CA SER A 2 -15.48 -20.92 11.66
C SER A 2 -15.58 -20.20 10.32
N VAL A 3 -14.44 -19.73 9.83
CA VAL A 3 -14.30 -19.10 8.51
C VAL A 3 -13.36 -19.97 7.69
N PHE A 4 -13.80 -20.40 6.51
CA PHE A 4 -13.07 -21.34 5.64
C PHE A 4 -12.57 -22.61 6.37
N GLY A 5 -13.37 -23.14 7.30
CA GLY A 5 -13.04 -24.37 8.06
C GLY A 5 -12.01 -24.17 9.18
N SER A 6 -11.51 -22.95 9.38
CA SER A 6 -10.63 -22.63 10.50
C SER A 6 -11.46 -22.04 11.66
N PRO A 7 -11.23 -22.43 12.92
CA PRO A 7 -11.82 -21.74 14.07
C PRO A 7 -11.46 -20.26 14.04
N THR A 8 -12.45 -19.38 14.19
CA THR A 8 -12.25 -17.93 14.03
C THR A 8 -12.99 -17.18 15.12
N VAL A 9 -12.29 -16.19 15.69
CA VAL A 9 -12.83 -15.23 16.65
C VAL A 9 -12.82 -13.86 16.00
N LEU A 10 -13.98 -13.20 15.95
CA LEU A 10 -14.12 -11.83 15.49
C LEU A 10 -14.02 -10.88 16.69
N LEU A 11 -13.00 -10.04 16.71
CA LEU A 11 -12.77 -9.04 17.75
C LEU A 11 -13.15 -7.66 17.20
N THR A 12 -14.06 -6.95 17.88
CA THR A 12 -14.53 -5.62 17.42
C THR A 12 -14.64 -4.65 18.59
N GLY A 13 -14.45 -3.36 18.28
CA GLY A 13 -14.56 -2.26 19.23
C GLY A 13 -13.23 -1.86 19.89
N PRO A 14 -13.20 -0.71 20.60
CA PRO A 14 -11.96 -0.15 21.13
C PRO A 14 -11.22 -1.06 22.13
N ALA A 15 -11.95 -1.73 23.02
CA ALA A 15 -11.36 -2.64 24.01
C ALA A 15 -10.66 -3.84 23.34
N ALA A 16 -11.27 -4.39 22.30
CA ALA A 16 -10.68 -5.45 21.48
C ALA A 16 -9.43 -4.98 20.74
N ASN A 17 -9.46 -3.78 20.14
CA ASN A 17 -8.28 -3.20 19.48
C ASN A 17 -7.13 -3.01 20.48
N HIS A 18 -7.41 -2.49 21.68
CA HIS A 18 -6.41 -2.35 22.73
C HIS A 18 -5.83 -3.71 23.14
N PHE A 19 -6.67 -4.73 23.36
CA PHE A 19 -6.20 -6.08 23.65
C PHE A 19 -5.27 -6.61 22.54
N VAL A 20 -5.66 -6.45 21.28
CA VAL A 20 -4.88 -6.93 20.12
C VAL A 20 -3.54 -6.19 20.00
N PHE A 21 -3.53 -4.86 20.10
CA PHE A 21 -2.32 -4.06 19.82
C PHE A 21 -1.38 -3.85 21.02
N SER A 22 -1.86 -4.04 22.25
CA SER A 22 -1.04 -3.89 23.47
C SER A 22 -0.46 -5.21 23.98
N ASN A 23 -0.98 -6.35 23.53
CA ASN A 23 -0.53 -7.67 23.98
C ASN A 23 0.69 -8.13 23.17
N GLN A 24 1.84 -8.25 23.84
CA GLN A 24 3.11 -8.66 23.23
C GLN A 24 3.18 -10.17 22.94
N ASP A 25 2.31 -10.97 23.56
CA ASP A 25 2.25 -12.42 23.34
C ASP A 25 1.50 -12.77 22.03
N LEU A 26 0.79 -11.81 21.44
CA LEU A 26 0.11 -12.01 20.17
C LEU A 26 1.09 -11.86 19.00
N ILE A 27 1.25 -12.94 18.24
CA ILE A 27 2.03 -12.94 17.00
C ILE A 27 1.10 -12.64 15.83
N PHE A 28 1.34 -11.51 15.17
CA PHE A 28 0.66 -11.18 13.92
C PHE A 28 1.30 -11.96 12.77
N THR A 29 0.51 -12.80 12.11
CA THR A 29 0.93 -13.55 10.93
C THR A 29 0.04 -13.19 9.75
N GLN A 30 0.64 -13.17 8.57
CA GLN A 30 -0.10 -13.00 7.32
C GLN A 30 -0.63 -14.34 6.82
N SER A 31 -1.60 -14.27 5.90
CA SER A 31 -2.04 -15.44 5.18
C SER A 31 -0.89 -16.08 4.37
N LYS A 32 -1.00 -17.38 4.11
CA LYS A 32 -0.03 -18.11 3.29
C LYS A 32 0.15 -17.49 1.90
N ALA A 33 -0.91 -16.94 1.32
CA ALA A 33 -0.88 -16.30 0.02
C ALA A 33 -0.01 -15.03 0.02
N VAL A 34 -0.12 -14.19 1.05
CA VAL A 34 0.71 -12.99 1.20
C VAL A 34 2.17 -13.36 1.39
N ASN A 35 2.45 -14.36 2.23
CA ASN A 35 3.81 -14.85 2.45
C ASN A 35 4.44 -15.40 1.16
N ALA A 36 3.66 -16.11 0.33
CA ALA A 36 4.14 -16.64 -0.95
C ALA A 36 4.41 -15.55 -1.99
N LEU A 37 3.57 -14.51 -2.04
CA LEU A 37 3.67 -13.42 -3.02
C LEU A 37 4.81 -12.46 -2.69
N VAL A 38 4.91 -12.04 -1.43
CA VAL A 38 5.80 -10.95 -1.00
C VAL A 38 7.14 -11.51 -0.48
N GLY A 39 7.17 -12.78 -0.08
CA GLY A 39 8.33 -13.37 0.58
C GLY A 39 8.65 -12.68 1.91
N ARG A 40 9.93 -12.67 2.28
CA ARG A 40 10.37 -12.01 3.52
C ARG A 40 10.29 -10.50 3.37
N SER A 41 9.39 -9.87 4.13
CA SER A 41 9.18 -8.42 4.14
C SER A 41 8.69 -7.92 5.50
N LEU A 42 8.56 -6.60 5.65
CA LEU A 42 7.91 -5.96 6.80
C LEU A 42 6.52 -6.52 7.13
N LEU A 43 5.79 -7.01 6.12
CA LEU A 43 4.45 -7.55 6.33
C LEU A 43 4.48 -8.94 6.96
N THR A 44 5.57 -9.68 6.78
CA THR A 44 5.67 -11.11 7.12
C THR A 44 6.57 -11.40 8.33
N VAL A 45 7.41 -10.45 8.73
CA VAL A 45 8.26 -10.56 9.93
C VAL A 45 7.49 -10.08 11.17
N SER A 46 7.82 -10.63 12.34
CA SER A 46 7.14 -10.33 13.62
C SER A 46 8.12 -10.20 14.78
N GLY A 47 7.67 -9.69 15.93
CA GLY A 47 8.46 -9.61 17.15
C GLY A 47 9.67 -8.67 17.04
N GLU A 48 10.81 -9.08 17.60
CA GLU A 48 12.01 -8.24 17.66
C GLU A 48 12.59 -7.93 16.27
N GLU A 49 12.49 -8.85 15.31
CA GLU A 49 12.91 -8.59 13.94
C GLU A 49 12.11 -7.44 13.32
N LEU A 50 10.78 -7.48 13.46
CA LEU A 50 9.91 -6.40 12.98
C LEU A 50 10.28 -5.06 13.63
N LYS A 51 10.56 -5.06 14.94
CA LYS A 51 10.95 -3.86 15.68
C LYS A 51 12.26 -3.27 15.14
N GLN A 52 13.27 -4.10 14.87
CA GLN A 52 14.54 -3.66 14.29
C GLN A 52 14.36 -3.06 12.90
N VAL A 53 13.63 -3.75 12.01
CA VAL A 53 13.37 -3.25 10.64
C VAL A 53 12.57 -1.94 10.70
N ARG A 54 11.55 -1.85 11.56
CA ARG A 54 10.76 -0.62 11.73
C ARG A 54 11.62 0.54 12.26
N SER A 55 12.51 0.27 13.21
CA SER A 55 13.43 1.29 13.75
C SER A 55 14.35 1.85 12.65
N ALA A 56 14.86 1.00 11.76
CA ALA A 56 15.68 1.45 10.63
C ALA A 56 14.88 2.34 9.65
N ILE A 57 13.62 2.00 9.38
CA ILE A 57 12.75 2.75 8.45
C ILE A 57 12.27 4.07 9.05
N GLN A 58 12.01 4.12 10.36
CA GLN A 58 11.49 5.31 11.03
C GLN A 58 12.38 6.56 10.82
N GLY A 59 13.69 6.37 10.64
CA GLY A 59 14.62 7.44 10.32
C GLY A 59 14.29 8.20 9.03
N TYR A 60 13.71 7.52 8.02
CA TYR A 60 13.31 8.09 6.73
C TYR A 60 11.95 8.79 6.77
N LEU A 61 11.12 8.44 7.77
CA LEU A 61 9.80 9.04 7.99
C LEU A 61 9.84 10.24 8.95
N ARG A 62 11.05 10.73 9.26
CA ARG A 62 11.22 11.91 10.11
C ARG A 62 10.74 13.18 9.40
N PRO A 63 10.11 14.14 10.10
CA PRO A 63 9.58 15.36 9.50
C PRO A 63 10.59 16.11 8.63
N GLU A 64 11.86 16.13 9.05
CA GLU A 64 12.94 16.81 8.33
C GLU A 64 13.16 16.23 6.93
N ILE A 65 13.05 14.91 6.79
CA ILE A 65 13.18 14.21 5.50
C ILE A 65 11.87 14.29 4.72
N MET A 66 10.71 14.21 5.39
CA MET A 66 9.40 14.30 4.74
C MET A 66 9.19 15.62 3.99
N SER A 67 9.79 16.72 4.43
CA SER A 67 9.76 17.99 3.70
C SER A 67 10.23 17.87 2.24
N LYS A 68 11.24 17.04 1.98
CA LYS A 68 11.76 16.75 0.63
C LYS A 68 10.79 15.89 -0.19
N TYR A 69 10.02 15.03 0.48
CA TYR A 69 9.03 14.19 -0.17
C TYR A 69 7.83 15.02 -0.64
N ILE A 70 7.42 16.04 0.12
CA ILE A 70 6.29 16.91 -0.25
C ILE A 70 6.53 17.58 -1.60
N TRP A 71 7.74 18.09 -1.86
CA TRP A 71 8.06 18.72 -3.15
C TRP A 71 7.90 17.75 -4.32
N LYS A 72 8.46 16.54 -4.20
CA LYS A 72 8.34 15.50 -5.23
C LYS A 72 6.90 15.03 -5.42
N MET A 73 6.16 14.88 -4.32
CA MET A 73 4.74 14.54 -4.36
C MET A 73 3.93 15.59 -5.10
N ASP A 74 4.16 16.87 -4.79
CA ASP A 74 3.47 18.00 -5.44
C ASP A 74 3.76 18.06 -6.94
N GLU A 75 5.01 17.82 -7.35
CA GLU A 75 5.40 17.72 -8.76
C GLU A 75 4.66 16.58 -9.49
N GLU A 76 4.63 15.37 -8.91
CA GLU A 76 3.90 14.23 -9.49
C GLU A 76 2.39 14.46 -9.55
N VAL A 77 1.82 15.12 -8.54
CA VAL A 77 0.39 15.47 -8.52
C VAL A 77 0.06 16.48 -9.63
N ARG A 78 0.85 17.55 -9.77
CA ARG A 78 0.66 18.54 -10.84
C ARG A 78 0.74 17.89 -12.22
N LYS A 79 1.81 17.12 -12.47
CA LYS A 79 1.98 16.35 -13.71
C LYS A 79 0.80 15.41 -13.97
N HIS A 80 0.30 14.75 -12.93
CA HIS A 80 -0.84 13.84 -13.07
C HIS A 80 -2.15 14.56 -13.44
N ILE A 81 -2.41 15.72 -12.85
CA ILE A 81 -3.59 16.54 -13.16
C ILE A 81 -3.50 17.05 -14.61
N ASP A 82 -2.36 17.61 -15.00
CA ASP A 82 -2.16 18.17 -16.35
C ASP A 82 -2.34 17.11 -17.43
N LEU A 83 -1.81 15.90 -17.22
CA LEU A 83 -1.85 14.83 -18.22
C LEU A 83 -3.18 14.09 -18.26
N ASN A 84 -3.90 13.98 -17.14
CA ASN A 84 -4.98 12.99 -17.02
C ASN A 84 -6.33 13.57 -16.59
N TRP A 85 -6.36 14.81 -16.11
CA TRP A 85 -7.59 15.45 -15.60
C TRP A 85 -7.93 16.71 -16.38
N ALA A 86 -6.92 17.54 -16.69
CA ALA A 86 -7.13 18.77 -17.44
C ALA A 86 -7.84 18.49 -18.78
N GLY A 87 -8.84 19.31 -19.09
CA GLY A 87 -9.66 19.18 -20.31
C GLY A 87 -10.72 18.07 -20.28
N HIS A 88 -10.76 17.21 -19.27
CA HIS A 88 -11.75 16.15 -19.15
C HIS A 88 -12.95 16.62 -18.32
N LYS A 89 -14.17 16.46 -18.86
CA LYS A 89 -15.41 16.79 -18.12
C LYS A 89 -15.74 15.80 -17.01
N THR A 90 -15.32 14.55 -17.20
CA THR A 90 -15.55 13.44 -16.26
C THR A 90 -14.28 12.61 -16.19
N VAL A 91 -13.89 12.21 -14.98
CA VAL A 91 -12.69 11.39 -14.72
C VAL A 91 -13.04 10.20 -13.84
N THR A 92 -12.48 9.03 -14.14
CA THR A 92 -12.60 7.85 -13.28
C THR A 92 -11.44 7.86 -12.29
N VAL A 93 -11.70 8.33 -11.07
CA VAL A 93 -10.64 8.65 -10.10
C VAL A 93 -9.87 7.42 -9.60
N ALA A 94 -10.53 6.28 -9.38
CA ALA A 94 -9.89 5.09 -8.78
C ALA A 94 -8.62 4.59 -9.52
N PRO A 95 -8.65 4.31 -10.85
CA PRO A 95 -7.45 3.90 -11.58
C PRO A 95 -6.39 5.02 -11.64
N LEU A 96 -6.83 6.28 -11.76
CA LEU A 96 -5.94 7.43 -11.77
C LEU A 96 -5.20 7.63 -10.44
N ALA A 97 -5.90 7.51 -9.32
CA ALA A 97 -5.33 7.58 -7.98
C ALA A 97 -4.34 6.43 -7.71
N LYS A 98 -4.63 5.22 -8.23
CA LYS A 98 -3.70 4.09 -8.17
C LYS A 98 -2.40 4.40 -8.91
N ARG A 99 -2.49 4.91 -10.15
CA ARG A 99 -1.32 5.32 -10.93
C ARG A 99 -0.55 6.47 -10.27
N LEU A 100 -1.24 7.49 -9.77
CA LEU A 100 -0.61 8.60 -9.06
C LEU A 100 0.15 8.13 -7.82
N THR A 101 -0.46 7.27 -7.00
CA THR A 101 0.18 6.72 -5.80
C THR A 101 1.44 5.93 -6.16
N PHE A 102 1.38 5.13 -7.23
CA PHE A 102 2.55 4.39 -7.71
C PHE A 102 3.68 5.32 -8.15
N ASN A 103 3.38 6.33 -8.97
CA ASN A 103 4.36 7.31 -9.43
C ASN A 103 5.00 8.09 -8.27
N ILE A 104 4.19 8.52 -7.30
CA ILE A 104 4.69 9.17 -6.08
C ILE A 104 5.67 8.27 -5.34
N ILE A 105 5.31 6.99 -5.11
CA ILE A 105 6.18 6.04 -4.42
C ILE A 105 7.50 5.87 -5.20
N CYS A 106 7.44 5.74 -6.52
CA CYS A 106 8.63 5.62 -7.35
C CYS A 106 9.55 6.85 -7.26
N SER A 107 8.97 8.05 -7.37
CA SER A 107 9.71 9.31 -7.33
C SER A 107 10.32 9.57 -5.94
N VAL A 108 9.54 9.32 -4.89
CA VAL A 108 9.94 9.59 -3.50
C VAL A 108 10.98 8.58 -3.00
N LEU A 109 10.74 7.28 -3.20
CA LEU A 109 11.61 6.23 -2.65
C LEU A 109 12.80 5.90 -3.53
N PHE A 110 12.64 5.93 -4.86
CA PHE A 110 13.70 5.51 -5.80
C PHE A 110 14.30 6.68 -6.59
N GLY A 111 13.70 7.87 -6.53
CA GLY A 111 14.18 9.03 -7.29
C GLY A 111 14.02 8.88 -8.79
N GLN A 112 13.14 7.99 -9.25
CA GLN A 112 12.89 7.73 -10.66
C GLN A 112 11.44 8.02 -11.00
N GLU A 113 11.21 8.54 -12.22
CA GLU A 113 9.88 8.53 -12.80
C GLU A 113 9.45 7.09 -13.07
N ALA A 114 8.20 6.75 -12.73
CA ALA A 114 7.64 5.45 -13.06
C ALA A 114 7.58 5.28 -14.59
N GLY A 115 8.02 4.12 -15.09
CA GLY A 115 7.84 3.74 -16.48
C GLY A 115 6.35 3.65 -16.86
N PRO A 116 6.02 3.64 -18.17
CA PRO A 116 4.64 3.54 -18.62
C PRO A 116 3.99 2.29 -18.01
N ILE A 117 2.92 2.49 -17.22
CA ILE A 117 2.12 1.40 -16.69
C ILE A 117 1.26 0.90 -17.85
N SER A 118 1.68 -0.20 -18.48
CA SER A 118 0.78 -1.00 -19.30
C SER A 118 -0.22 -1.66 -18.36
N GLU A 119 -1.38 -1.04 -18.15
CA GLU A 119 -2.49 -1.75 -17.53
C GLU A 119 -2.82 -2.94 -18.46
N PRO A 120 -2.73 -4.19 -18.00
CA PRO A 120 -3.30 -5.28 -18.77
C PRO A 120 -4.79 -4.95 -18.95
N ASP A 121 -5.25 -4.94 -20.20
CA ASP A 121 -6.65 -4.75 -20.53
C ASP A 121 -7.44 -5.99 -20.09
N ILE A 122 -7.67 -6.11 -18.78
CA ILE A 122 -8.46 -7.19 -18.19
C ILE A 122 -9.96 -6.90 -18.40
N LEU A 123 -10.33 -5.65 -18.65
CA LEU A 123 -11.73 -5.26 -18.89
C LEU A 123 -12.17 -5.62 -20.32
N GLY A 124 -11.32 -5.44 -21.33
CA GLY A 124 -11.64 -5.82 -22.71
C GLY A 124 -11.84 -7.33 -22.93
N LYS A 125 -11.27 -8.18 -22.06
CA LYS A 125 -11.39 -9.64 -22.17
C LYS A 125 -12.65 -10.25 -21.53
N ILE A 126 -13.40 -9.46 -20.75
CA ILE A 126 -14.65 -9.94 -20.13
C ILE A 126 -15.86 -9.66 -21.05
N THR A 127 -15.72 -8.73 -22.01
CA THR A 127 -16.79 -8.33 -22.93
C THR A 127 -16.78 -9.02 -24.29
N GLU A 128 -15.79 -9.87 -24.59
CA GLU A 128 -15.68 -10.59 -25.88
C GLU A 128 -15.79 -12.13 -25.74
N GLY A 129 -16.53 -12.60 -24.73
CA GLY A 129 -16.79 -14.02 -24.52
C GLY A 129 -18.28 -14.32 -24.42
N GLU A 130 -19.02 -14.08 -25.51
CA GLU A 130 -20.29 -14.78 -25.83
C GLU A 130 -20.06 -15.78 -26.96
#